data_AF-A0A438I5W5-F1
#
_entry.id   AF-A0A438I5W5-F1
#
_cell.length_a   1.000
_cell.length_b   1.000
_cell.length_c   1.000
_cell.angle_alpha   90.00
_cell.angle_beta   90.00
_cell.angle_gamma   90.00
#
_symmetry.space_group_name_H-M   'P 1'
#
loop_
_entity.id
_entity.type
_entity.pdbx_description
1 polymer ?
#
loop_
_entity_poly.entity_id
_entity_poly.type
_entity_poly.pdbx_seq_one_letter_code
_entity_poly.pdbx_strand_id
1 'polypeptide(L)'
;MFCRMEDEECNLLIEPRQRIVQEFSDFMTRVAEFEELAAVGSRLLIGFQQGLAFPIFLCRVPSTSFNNKTSELVEKIIKSNETKRVKSYVEAGCINSHDGTQNISKCKCSCQSIILNS
;
A
#
# COMPACT_ATOMS: atom_id res chain seq x y z
N MET A 1 -23.94 62.50 28.56
CA MET A 1 -22.83 62.04 27.70
C MET A 1 -22.42 60.66 28.18
N PHE A 2 -23.09 59.62 27.70
CA PHE A 2 -22.87 58.21 28.08
C PHE A 2 -22.85 57.37 26.79
N CYS A 3 -21.79 57.54 25.99
CA CYS A 3 -21.48 56.69 24.85
C CYS A 3 -19.95 56.63 24.78
N ARG A 4 -19.33 55.65 25.44
CA ARG A 4 -17.90 55.28 25.24
C ARG A 4 -17.44 54.01 25.96
N MET A 5 -18.21 53.44 26.90
CA MET A 5 -17.78 52.22 27.61
C MET A 5 -18.03 50.92 26.85
N GLU A 6 -19.02 50.86 25.95
CA GLU A 6 -19.35 49.62 25.20
C GLU A 6 -18.36 49.31 24.06
N ASP A 7 -17.69 50.32 23.50
CA ASP A 7 -16.70 50.15 22.42
C ASP A 7 -15.37 49.56 22.91
N GLU A 8 -14.99 49.79 24.17
CA GLU A 8 -13.70 49.36 24.70
C GLU A 8 -13.71 47.89 25.11
N GLU A 9 -14.84 47.41 25.63
CA GLU A 9 -15.07 45.99 25.97
C GLU A 9 -15.19 45.11 24.70
N CYS A 10 -15.76 45.66 23.62
CA CYS A 10 -15.79 44.98 22.31
C CYS A 10 -14.38 44.81 21.73
N ASN A 11 -13.51 45.83 21.82
CA ASN A 11 -12.14 45.76 21.31
C ASN A 11 -11.23 44.80 22.10
N LEU A 12 -11.41 44.69 23.41
CA LEU A 12 -10.66 43.76 24.27
C LEU A 12 -10.89 42.28 23.94
N LEU A 13 -12.05 41.94 23.36
CA LEU A 13 -12.41 40.56 23.01
C LEU A 13 -12.17 40.21 21.53
N ILE A 14 -11.85 41.19 20.68
CA ILE A 14 -11.57 40.96 19.26
C ILE A 14 -10.22 40.28 19.07
N GLU A 15 -9.17 40.79 19.72
CA GLU A 15 -7.80 40.28 19.57
C GLU A 15 -7.65 38.81 20.03
N PRO A 16 -8.16 38.39 21.21
CA PRO A 16 -8.08 37.00 21.64
C PRO A 16 -8.92 36.07 20.76
N ARG A 17 -10.09 36.53 20.31
CA ARG A 17 -10.98 35.74 19.44
C ARG A 17 -10.35 35.53 18.07
N GLN A 18 -9.70 36.55 17.52
CA GLN A 18 -9.00 36.47 16.24
C GLN A 18 -7.80 35.52 16.31
N ARG A 19 -7.08 35.52 17.45
CA ARG A 19 -6.01 34.55 17.70
C ARG A 19 -6.51 33.10 17.75
N ILE A 20 -7.62 32.84 18.44
CA ILE A 20 -8.24 31.49 18.47
C ILE A 20 -8.63 31.04 17.06
N VAL A 21 -9.22 31.94 16.26
CA VAL A 21 -9.59 31.64 14.87
C VAL A 21 -8.36 31.34 14.02
N GLN A 22 -7.28 32.09 14.19
CA GLN A 22 -6.01 31.84 13.49
C GLN A 22 -5.39 30.50 13.87
N GLU A 23 -5.27 30.19 15.16
CA GLU A 23 -4.72 28.91 15.62
C GLU A 23 -5.55 27.73 15.13
N PHE A 24 -6.88 27.85 15.15
CA PHE A 24 -7.76 26.83 14.60
C PHE A 24 -7.61 26.70 13.07
N SER A 25 -7.50 27.82 12.35
CA SER A 25 -7.29 27.81 10.90
C SER A 25 -5.96 27.15 10.52
N ASP A 26 -4.88 27.48 11.23
CA ASP A 26 -3.55 26.89 11.02
C ASP A 26 -3.56 25.39 11.30
N PHE A 27 -4.25 24.97 12.37
CA PHE A 27 -4.46 23.57 12.68
C PHE A 27 -5.21 22.84 11.55
N MET A 28 -6.34 23.38 11.11
CA MET A 28 -7.14 22.78 10.04
C MET A 28 -6.37 22.72 8.71
N THR A 29 -5.52 23.70 8.42
CA THR A 29 -4.64 23.70 7.24
C THR A 29 -3.68 22.51 7.29
N ARG A 30 -3.01 22.29 8.43
CA ARG A 30 -2.11 21.13 8.61
C ARG A 30 -2.84 19.79 8.54
N VAL A 31 -4.07 19.72 9.04
CA VAL A 31 -4.90 18.51 8.91
C VAL A 31 -5.18 18.21 7.44
N ALA A 32 -5.54 19.22 6.64
CA ALA A 32 -5.78 19.04 5.21
C ALA A 32 -4.52 18.59 4.45
N GLU A 33 -3.35 19.19 4.74
CA GLU A 33 -2.06 18.77 4.17
C GLU A 33 -1.74 17.30 4.50
N PHE A 34 -2.01 16.88 5.74
CA PHE A 34 -1.82 15.49 6.17
C PHE A 34 -2.76 14.52 5.44
N GLU A 35 -4.03 14.87 5.29
CA GLU A 35 -5.00 14.06 4.54
C GLU A 35 -4.59 13.87 3.07
N GLU A 36 -4.10 14.93 2.43
CA GLU A 36 -3.58 14.85 1.06
C GLU A 36 -2.38 13.90 0.98
N LEU A 37 -1.42 14.02 1.90
CA LEU A 37 -0.25 13.16 1.96
C LEU A 37 -0.64 11.69 2.20
N ALA A 38 -1.60 11.43 3.09
CA ALA A 38 -2.12 10.10 3.36
C ALA A 38 -2.79 9.49 2.11
N ALA A 39 -3.53 10.30 1.33
CA ALA A 39 -4.13 9.86 0.08
C ALA A 39 -3.08 9.54 -1.00
N VAL A 40 -2.01 10.35 -1.11
CA VAL A 40 -0.86 10.08 -1.99
C VAL A 40 -0.17 8.78 -1.57
N GLY A 41 0.14 8.61 -0.28
CA GLY A 41 0.78 7.41 0.25
C GLY A 41 -0.06 6.15 0.01
N SER A 42 -1.38 6.24 0.21
CA SER A 42 -2.30 5.13 -0.05
C SER A 42 -2.29 4.72 -1.53
N ARG A 43 -2.34 5.68 -2.46
CA ARG A 43 -2.26 5.41 -3.90
C ARG A 43 -0.94 4.76 -4.29
N LEU A 44 0.18 5.24 -3.74
CA LEU A 44 1.50 4.65 -3.97
C LEU A 44 1.56 3.19 -3.52
N LEU A 45 1.07 2.90 -2.31
CA LEU A 45 1.07 1.54 -1.76
C LEU A 45 0.18 0.59 -2.57
N ILE A 46 -1.00 1.05 -3.00
CA ILE A 46 -1.88 0.28 -3.89
C ILE A 46 -1.17 0.00 -5.22
N GLY A 47 -0.53 1.01 -5.83
CA GLY A 47 0.22 0.85 -7.07
C GLY A 47 1.39 -0.12 -6.92
N PHE A 48 2.11 -0.06 -5.80
CA PHE A 48 3.18 -1.01 -5.48
C PHE A 48 2.65 -2.43 -5.31
N GLN A 49 1.55 -2.60 -4.57
CA GLN A 49 0.89 -3.91 -4.41
C GLN A 49 0.42 -4.46 -5.76
N GLN A 50 -0.14 -3.64 -6.64
CA GLN A 50 -0.54 -4.06 -7.99
C GLN A 50 0.67 -4.42 -8.85
N GLY A 51 1.74 -3.65 -8.78
CA GLY A 51 3.02 -3.91 -9.46
C GLY A 51 3.70 -5.20 -8.98
N LEU A 52 3.45 -5.62 -7.73
CA LEU A 52 3.85 -6.94 -7.22
C LEU A 52 2.81 -8.02 -7.54
N ALA A 53 1.52 -7.70 -7.54
CA ALA A 53 0.44 -8.64 -7.83
C ALA A 53 0.44 -9.07 -9.29
N PHE A 54 0.87 -8.24 -10.25
CA PHE A 54 1.01 -8.62 -11.65
C PHE A 54 2.05 -9.74 -11.86
N PRO A 55 3.32 -9.61 -11.41
CA PRO A 55 4.28 -10.71 -11.46
C PRO A 55 3.87 -11.86 -10.54
N ILE A 56 3.25 -11.62 -9.38
CA ILE A 56 2.73 -12.71 -8.54
C ILE A 56 1.56 -13.46 -9.21
N PHE A 57 0.69 -12.82 -9.98
CA PHE A 57 -0.42 -13.44 -10.71
C PHE A 57 0.09 -14.22 -11.94
N LEU A 58 1.14 -13.72 -12.59
CA LEU A 58 1.82 -14.43 -13.67
C LEU A 58 2.65 -15.62 -13.15
N CYS A 59 3.31 -15.49 -11.98
CA CYS A 59 4.08 -16.57 -11.36
C CYS A 59 3.22 -17.56 -10.57
N ARG A 60 2.10 -17.13 -10.00
CA ARG A 60 1.06 -17.98 -9.41
C ARG A 60 -0.03 -18.22 -10.44
N VAL A 61 0.26 -19.00 -11.47
CA VAL A 61 -0.83 -19.71 -12.14
C VAL A 61 -1.55 -20.48 -11.04
N PRO A 62 -2.86 -20.27 -10.80
CA PRO A 62 -3.57 -21.07 -9.81
C PRO A 62 -3.34 -22.55 -10.14
N SER A 63 -2.95 -23.38 -9.18
CA SER A 63 -2.79 -24.83 -9.41
C SER A 63 -4.06 -25.45 -10.02
N THR A 64 -5.21 -24.81 -9.81
CA THR A 64 -6.50 -25.15 -10.43
C THR A 64 -6.64 -24.72 -11.89
N SER A 65 -5.93 -23.69 -12.35
CA SER A 65 -5.87 -23.27 -13.76
C SER A 65 -4.87 -24.08 -14.58
N PHE A 66 -3.88 -24.70 -13.93
CA PHE A 66 -2.93 -25.57 -14.63
C PHE A 66 -3.70 -26.71 -15.33
N ASN A 67 -4.63 -27.36 -14.63
CA ASN A 67 -5.45 -28.44 -15.20
C ASN A 67 -6.40 -28.00 -16.33
N ASN A 68 -6.81 -26.73 -16.39
CA ASN A 68 -7.76 -26.24 -17.41
C ASN A 68 -7.07 -25.63 -18.64
N LYS A 69 -5.75 -25.38 -18.58
CA LYS A 69 -4.99 -24.72 -19.66
C LYS A 69 -3.69 -25.44 -20.04
N THR A 70 -3.42 -26.62 -19.48
CA THR A 70 -2.31 -27.45 -19.94
C THR A 70 -2.55 -27.89 -21.37
N SER A 71 -1.57 -27.67 -22.25
CA SER A 71 -1.62 -28.26 -23.59
C SER A 71 -1.53 -29.78 -23.47
N GLU A 72 -2.10 -30.49 -24.44
CA GLU A 72 -2.07 -31.96 -24.50
C GLU A 72 -0.63 -32.52 -24.43
N LEU A 73 0.35 -31.77 -24.94
CA LEU A 73 1.77 -32.11 -24.84
C LEU A 73 2.28 -32.03 -23.39
N VAL A 74 1.94 -30.96 -22.67
CA VAL A 74 2.36 -30.77 -21.27
C VAL A 74 1.73 -31.84 -20.38
N GLU A 75 0.47 -32.18 -20.63
CA GLU A 75 -0.22 -33.26 -19.91
C GLU A 75 0.46 -34.62 -20.14
N LYS A 76 0.80 -34.95 -21.39
CA LYS A 76 1.54 -36.19 -21.73
C LYS A 76 2.93 -36.24 -21.07
N ILE A 77 3.63 -35.12 -21.01
CA ILE A 77 4.95 -35.03 -20.35
C ILE A 77 4.83 -35.24 -18.84
N ILE A 78 3.80 -34.67 -18.20
CA ILE A 78 3.61 -34.82 -16.75
C ILE A 78 3.25 -36.27 -16.43
N LYS A 79 2.28 -36.84 -17.16
CA LYS A 79 1.88 -38.24 -16.99
C LYS A 79 3.04 -39.22 -17.21
N SER A 80 3.91 -38.96 -18.19
CA SER A 80 5.08 -39.83 -18.44
C SER A 80 6.17 -39.72 -17.38
N ASN A 81 6.18 -38.64 -16.58
CA ASN A 81 7.17 -38.36 -15.54
C ASN A 81 6.53 -38.29 -14.14
N GLU A 82 5.34 -38.87 -13.96
CA GLU A 82 4.56 -38.81 -12.72
C GLU A 82 5.31 -39.49 -11.57
N THR A 83 5.97 -38.68 -10.75
CA THR A 83 6.49 -39.08 -9.44
C THR A 83 5.75 -38.29 -8.38
N LYS A 84 5.72 -38.80 -7.13
CA LYS A 84 5.15 -38.06 -5.99
C LYS A 84 5.72 -36.63 -5.90
N ARG A 85 7.01 -36.47 -6.19
CA ARG A 85 7.70 -35.16 -6.19
C ARG A 85 7.20 -34.22 -7.29
N VAL A 86 7.07 -34.71 -8.51
CA VAL A 86 6.57 -33.91 -9.66
C VAL A 86 5.11 -33.51 -9.43
N LYS A 87 4.29 -34.43 -8.92
CA LYS A 87 2.89 -34.17 -8.59
C LYS A 87 2.75 -33.07 -7.54
N SER A 88 3.49 -33.16 -6.43
CA SER A 88 3.49 -32.13 -5.39
C SER A 88 4.03 -30.78 -5.87
N TYR A 89 5.02 -30.77 -6.79
CA TYR A 89 5.53 -29.54 -7.38
C TYR A 89 4.49 -28.84 -8.27
N VAL A 90 3.76 -29.60 -9.09
CA VAL A 90 2.68 -29.08 -9.93
C VAL A 90 1.50 -28.59 -9.07
N GLU A 91 1.11 -29.35 -8.05
CA GLU A 91 0.06 -28.97 -7.09
C GLU A 91 0.43 -27.69 -6.30
N ALA A 92 1.72 -27.44 -6.05
CA ALA A 92 2.22 -26.22 -5.44
C ALA A 92 2.29 -25.01 -6.41
N GLY A 93 1.85 -25.16 -7.67
CA GLY A 93 1.85 -24.11 -8.67
C GLY A 93 3.20 -23.92 -9.36
N CYS A 94 4.02 -24.98 -9.42
CA CYS A 94 5.37 -24.94 -10.00
C CYS A 94 6.30 -23.93 -9.31
N ILE A 95 6.10 -23.70 -8.00
CA ILE A 95 6.94 -22.81 -7.18
C ILE A 95 7.94 -23.67 -6.42
N ASN A 96 9.23 -23.37 -6.56
CA ASN A 96 10.25 -24.02 -5.74
C ASN A 96 10.28 -23.36 -4.35
N SER A 97 10.45 -24.14 -3.28
CA SER A 97 10.58 -23.61 -1.91
C SER A 97 11.70 -22.57 -1.78
N HIS A 98 12.72 -22.65 -2.63
CA HIS A 98 13.80 -21.66 -2.69
C HIS A 98 13.34 -20.28 -3.21
N ASP A 99 12.38 -20.24 -4.13
CA ASP A 99 11.91 -18.99 -4.77
C ASP A 99 11.18 -18.08 -3.77
N GLY A 100 10.46 -18.66 -2.80
CA GLY A 100 9.82 -17.90 -1.73
C GLY A 100 10.82 -17.15 -0.84
N THR A 101 12.01 -17.72 -0.61
CA THR A 101 13.04 -17.14 0.25
C THR A 101 13.75 -15.97 -0.44
N GLN A 102 14.06 -16.10 -1.74
CA GLN A 102 14.71 -15.02 -2.50
C GLN A 102 13.78 -13.83 -2.77
N ASN A 103 12.46 -14.03 -2.85
CA ASN A 103 11.52 -12.94 -3.08
C ASN A 103 11.36 -12.05 -1.83
N ILE A 104 11.38 -12.66 -0.64
CA ILE A 104 11.32 -11.94 0.64
C ILE A 104 12.60 -11.14 0.89
N SER A 105 13.79 -11.68 0.55
CA SER A 105 15.05 -10.95 0.71
C SER A 105 15.16 -9.75 -0.23
N LYS A 106 14.63 -9.84 -1.46
CA LYS A 106 14.56 -8.70 -2.39
C LYS A 106 13.58 -7.60 -1.94
N CYS A 107 12.45 -7.97 -1.33
CA CYS A 107 11.48 -6.99 -0.80
C CYS A 107 12.04 -6.20 0.41
N LYS A 108 12.94 -6.78 1.21
CA LYS A 108 13.56 -6.06 2.34
C LYS A 108 14.44 -4.87 1.89
N CYS A 109 15.03 -4.95 0.70
CA CYS A 109 15.90 -3.88 0.20
C CYS A 109 15.15 -2.61 -0.24
N SER A 110 13.88 -2.70 -0.66
CA SER A 110 13.13 -1.52 -1.14
C SER A 110 12.53 -0.68 -0.01
N CYS A 111 12.31 -1.24 1.18
CA CYS A 111 11.72 -0.52 2.31
C CYS A 111 12.76 0.23 3.16
N GLN A 112 14.05 -0.14 3.08
CA GLN A 112 15.08 0.44 3.95
C GLN A 112 15.55 1.83 3.50
N SER A 113 15.42 2.16 2.22
CA SER A 113 15.79 3.47 1.66
C SER A 113 14.75 4.57 1.92
N ILE A 114 13.50 4.22 2.25
CA ILE A 114 12.43 5.19 2.54
C ILE A 114 12.49 5.64 4.02
N ILE A 115 12.86 4.74 4.94
CA ILE A 115 12.88 5.03 6.39
C ILE A 115 14.09 5.89 6.79
N LEU A 116 15.19 5.86 6.03
CA LEU A 116 16.43 6.59 6.38
C LEU A 116 16.47 8.05 5.89
N ASN A 117 15.45 8.53 5.17
CA ASN A 117 15.38 9.90 4.64
C ASN A 117 14.12 10.66 5.07
N SER A 118 13.44 10.23 6.15
CA SER A 118 12.34 10.97 6.79
C SER A 118 12.77 11.56 8.12
#